data_AF-A0A660Z8Q5-F1
#
_entry.id   AF-A0A660Z8Q5-F1
#
_cell.length_a   1.000
_cell.length_b   1.000
_cell.length_c   1.000
_cell.angle_alpha   90.00
_cell.angle_beta   90.00
_cell.angle_gamma   90.00
#
_symmetry.space_group_name_H-M   'P 1'
#
loop_
_entity.id
_entity.type
_entity.pdbx_description
1 polymer ?
#
loop_
_entity_poly.entity_id
_entity_poly.type
_entity_poly.pdbx_seq_one_letter_code
_entity_poly.pdbx_strand_id
1 'polypeptide(L)'
;MKATARLLSALIFFAFFLLVDFLAPPLPGIYVLRTQPDFEKEIKHKADLLESAIRGEAEWPLSASSKDYLSSVKSDMIRLAMQDVLQMGRKGIVSDTVPVGKEHLNILKVDDTYKKLEGRVFSQKEAVAELKRRGRAIWGNDARALSAYSELISYFMEPSLTVEKRKNKVYPWVRRIVFFLLILFAYLYMETIEQKNKGHFKKSLIIITNAAIVILATYFVINSGLSPFITLLPFFAIIANVTTGLSAALIFSVILSSILGIYFGYDFSIFLYGLLTSLTAIIATRNFGNRYQIYLVTFLVFVVALISSTSSAAFQATLTKNSLFKVSLAALITSLASGLLVIGLLPVIEKVFRISTDFLLLELSNLNNPLLRRLSVEAPGTFTHSILVGNLCEAAARRIGANPLLARVAAYYHDIGKLKNPEYFIENQIGKQNPHDLLPPEESARILKAHVTDGVEMAKKAGLPQEIIRVIQTHHGTSLITPFFKKAKEIHGDVNEEDFRYPGPKPETKEEAICMLADSVEAAARSMNELTLDKLRKLIDDIIESKVKDGQLDSTDLTRRELQEIEEAFFPVLQGVFHPRIEYPEEKKDKKDEDSGDKQPESTSDSG
;
A
#
# COMPACT_ATOMS: atom_id res chain seq x y z
N MET A 1 -8.90 25.47 10.11
CA MET A 1 -8.21 24.16 10.21
C MET A 1 -8.37 23.25 8.99
N LYS A 2 -9.59 22.96 8.48
CA LYS A 2 -9.75 22.09 7.29
C LYS A 2 -9.14 22.71 6.02
N ALA A 3 -9.40 23.99 5.74
CA ALA A 3 -8.83 24.70 4.58
C ALA A 3 -7.29 24.78 4.61
N THR A 4 -6.71 25.01 5.78
CA THR A 4 -5.24 25.05 5.97
C THR A 4 -4.60 23.67 5.75
N ALA A 5 -5.25 22.59 6.20
CA ALA A 5 -4.75 21.23 5.97
C ALA A 5 -4.84 20.80 4.49
N ARG A 6 -5.87 21.24 3.76
CA ARG A 6 -5.99 21.03 2.31
C ARG A 6 -4.92 21.77 1.53
N LEU A 7 -4.73 23.05 1.82
CA LEU A 7 -3.67 23.85 1.20
C LEU A 7 -2.29 23.22 1.43
N LEU A 8 -2.01 22.78 2.67
CA LEU A 8 -0.74 22.13 2.99
C LEU A 8 -0.57 20.80 2.24
N SER A 9 -1.61 19.97 2.14
CA SER A 9 -1.58 18.74 1.35
C SER A 9 -1.27 19.02 -0.13
N ALA A 10 -1.98 19.99 -0.73
CA ALA A 10 -1.75 20.40 -2.13
C ALA A 10 -0.32 20.89 -2.37
N LEU A 11 0.23 21.70 -1.45
CA LEU A 11 1.62 22.15 -1.52
C LEU A 11 2.62 21.00 -1.45
N ILE A 12 2.36 19.98 -0.62
CA ILE A 12 3.24 18.80 -0.52
C ILE A 12 3.19 17.97 -1.81
N PHE A 13 2.01 17.73 -2.39
CA PHE A 13 1.89 17.04 -3.68
C PHE A 13 2.60 17.81 -4.81
N PHE A 14 2.52 19.15 -4.81
CA PHE A 14 3.23 19.99 -5.77
C PHE A 14 4.76 19.92 -5.59
N ALA A 15 5.25 20.01 -4.35
CA ALA A 15 6.67 19.84 -4.05
C ALA A 15 7.18 18.45 -4.47
N PHE A 16 6.36 17.41 -4.27
CA PHE A 16 6.67 16.06 -4.72
C PHE A 16 6.75 15.95 -6.25
N PHE A 17 5.84 16.60 -6.99
CA PHE A 17 5.92 16.70 -8.45
C PHE A 17 7.24 17.34 -8.90
N LEU A 18 7.64 18.45 -8.27
CA LEU A 18 8.91 19.12 -8.58
C LEU A 18 10.12 18.22 -8.29
N LEU A 19 10.10 17.49 -7.18
CA LEU A 19 11.16 16.53 -6.84
C LEU A 19 11.28 15.41 -7.89
N VAL A 20 10.15 14.84 -8.31
CA VAL A 20 10.13 13.79 -9.36
C VAL A 20 10.70 14.32 -10.67
N ASP A 21 10.28 15.52 -11.11
CA ASP A 21 10.80 16.10 -12.36
C ASP A 21 12.30 16.44 -12.25
N PHE A 22 12.76 16.91 -11.09
CA PHE A 22 14.17 17.22 -10.84
C PHE A 22 15.06 15.99 -10.88
N LEU A 23 14.63 14.88 -10.27
CA LEU A 23 15.41 13.65 -10.22
C LEU A 23 15.37 12.87 -11.55
N ALA A 24 14.35 13.11 -12.39
CA ALA A 24 14.15 12.36 -13.62
C ALA A 24 15.34 12.42 -14.58
N PRO A 25 15.89 11.26 -15.00
CA PRO A 25 17.04 11.23 -15.88
C PRO A 25 16.71 11.94 -17.19
N PRO A 26 17.73 12.52 -17.87
CA PRO A 26 17.52 13.10 -19.18
C PRO A 26 16.98 12.02 -20.12
N LEU A 27 15.87 12.33 -20.81
CA LEU A 27 15.28 11.41 -21.77
C LEU A 27 16.32 11.03 -22.84
N PRO A 28 16.29 9.78 -23.36
CA PRO A 28 17.18 9.37 -24.43
C PRO A 28 17.11 10.39 -25.58
N GLY A 29 18.29 10.79 -26.05
CA GLY A 29 18.37 11.71 -27.19
C GLY A 29 17.81 11.03 -28.42
N ILE A 30 17.16 11.80 -29.29
CA ILE A 30 16.89 11.32 -30.64
C ILE A 30 18.21 11.43 -31.40
N TYR A 31 18.69 10.34 -31.98
CA TYR A 31 19.84 10.39 -32.88
C TYR A 31 19.34 10.44 -34.32
N VAL A 32 19.96 11.27 -35.14
CA VAL A 32 19.66 11.46 -36.56
C VAL A 32 20.94 11.15 -37.34
N LEU A 33 20.84 10.26 -38.33
CA LEU A 33 21.91 10.04 -39.28
C LEU A 33 21.93 11.19 -40.30
N ARG A 34 23.10 11.76 -40.57
CA ARG A 34 23.27 12.88 -41.51
C ARG A 34 24.48 12.66 -42.39
N THR A 35 24.41 13.06 -43.65
CA THR A 35 25.57 13.09 -44.54
C THR A 35 26.64 14.06 -44.00
N GLN A 36 27.91 13.70 -44.17
CA GLN A 36 29.01 14.60 -43.81
C GLN A 36 28.99 15.90 -44.63
N PRO A 37 29.54 17.02 -44.13
CA PRO A 37 29.63 18.27 -44.89
C PRO A 37 30.33 18.12 -46.25
N ASP A 38 31.31 17.22 -46.35
CA ASP A 38 32.06 16.91 -47.58
C ASP A 38 31.60 15.61 -48.26
N PHE A 39 30.38 15.13 -47.98
CA PHE A 39 29.82 13.88 -48.50
C PHE A 39 30.03 13.71 -50.01
N GLU A 40 29.71 14.72 -50.82
CA GLU A 40 29.89 14.62 -52.28
C GLU A 40 31.36 14.50 -52.69
N LYS A 41 32.30 15.12 -51.95
CA LYS A 41 33.74 15.03 -52.24
C LYS A 41 34.29 13.66 -51.86
N GLU A 42 33.84 13.10 -50.73
CA GLU A 42 34.27 11.78 -50.27
C GLU A 42 33.80 10.67 -51.21
N ILE A 43 32.53 10.73 -51.64
CA ILE A 43 31.97 9.77 -52.60
C ILE A 43 32.72 9.81 -53.94
N LYS A 44 33.03 11.02 -54.44
CA LYS A 44 33.85 11.20 -55.65
C LYS A 44 35.26 10.63 -55.48
N HIS A 45 35.93 10.96 -54.38
CA HIS A 45 37.27 10.45 -54.09
C HIS A 45 37.32 8.91 -54.06
N LYS A 46 36.33 8.27 -53.45
CA LYS A 46 36.20 6.80 -53.44
C LYS A 46 35.97 6.21 -54.83
N ALA A 47 35.23 6.90 -55.68
CA ALA A 47 35.03 6.47 -57.06
C ALA A 47 36.34 6.55 -57.85
N ASP A 48 37.10 7.64 -57.69
CA ASP A 48 38.41 7.81 -58.32
C ASP A 48 39.42 6.74 -57.88
N LEU A 49 39.40 6.36 -56.59
CA LEU A 49 40.23 5.27 -56.05
C LEU A 49 39.86 3.92 -56.67
N LEU A 50 38.57 3.62 -56.82
CA LEU A 50 38.11 2.39 -57.47
C LEU A 50 38.53 2.36 -58.95
N GLU A 51 38.41 3.47 -59.67
CA GLU A 51 38.86 3.56 -61.07
C GLU A 51 40.39 3.38 -61.20
N SER A 52 41.16 3.95 -60.28
CA SER A 52 42.62 3.77 -60.22
C SER A 52 43.00 2.31 -59.90
N ALA A 53 42.24 1.65 -59.01
CA ALA A 53 42.45 0.25 -58.68
C ALA A 53 42.12 -0.70 -59.86
N ILE A 54 41.16 -0.35 -60.73
CA ILE A 54 40.92 -1.09 -61.99
C ILE A 54 42.12 -0.99 -62.94
N ARG A 55 42.80 0.16 -62.98
CA ARG A 55 44.01 0.37 -63.80
C ARG A 55 45.26 -0.28 -63.22
N GLY A 56 45.16 -0.87 -62.03
CA GLY A 56 46.29 -1.46 -61.31
C GLY A 56 47.18 -0.45 -60.59
N GLU A 57 46.72 0.80 -60.46
CA GLU A 57 47.48 1.91 -59.87
C GLU A 57 47.23 2.08 -58.36
N ALA A 58 46.24 1.36 -57.81
CA ALA A 58 45.88 1.39 -56.39
C ALA A 58 45.40 0.01 -55.88
N GLU A 59 45.37 -0.15 -54.56
CA GLU A 59 44.83 -1.37 -53.92
C GLU A 59 43.31 -1.48 -54.14
N TRP A 60 42.85 -2.73 -54.32
CA TRP A 60 41.44 -3.02 -54.57
C TRP A 60 40.67 -3.19 -53.25
N PRO A 61 39.67 -2.33 -52.95
CA PRO A 61 39.04 -2.29 -51.62
C PRO A 61 37.83 -3.23 -51.45
N LEU A 62 37.43 -3.97 -52.49
CA LEU A 62 36.25 -4.86 -52.48
C LEU A 62 36.68 -6.34 -52.58
N SER A 63 35.72 -7.26 -52.51
CA SER A 63 35.96 -8.69 -52.68
C SER A 63 36.57 -9.04 -54.05
N ALA A 64 37.32 -10.14 -54.10
CA ALA A 64 37.95 -10.63 -55.33
C ALA A 64 36.93 -10.97 -56.43
N SER A 65 35.76 -11.51 -56.06
CA SER A 65 34.67 -11.78 -57.00
C SER A 65 34.11 -10.50 -57.63
N SER A 66 34.00 -9.42 -56.84
CA SER A 66 33.61 -8.11 -57.36
C SER A 66 34.70 -7.47 -58.21
N LYS A 67 35.98 -7.73 -57.91
CA LYS A 67 37.13 -7.29 -58.73
C LYS A 67 37.07 -7.83 -60.15
N ASP A 68 36.93 -9.15 -60.26
CA ASP A 68 36.94 -9.84 -61.55
C ASP A 68 35.75 -9.40 -62.42
N TYR A 69 34.60 -9.16 -61.80
CA TYR A 69 33.42 -8.66 -62.50
C TYR A 69 33.57 -7.19 -62.91
N LEU A 70 33.91 -6.29 -61.98
CA LEU A 70 33.97 -4.85 -62.24
C LEU A 70 35.09 -4.45 -63.20
N SER A 71 36.19 -5.20 -63.23
CA SER A 71 37.27 -5.01 -64.21
C SER A 71 36.84 -5.35 -65.65
N SER A 72 35.83 -6.21 -65.82
CA SER A 72 35.30 -6.62 -67.13
C SER A 72 34.23 -5.67 -67.70
N VAL A 73 33.53 -4.91 -66.85
CA VAL A 73 32.34 -4.13 -67.22
C VAL A 73 32.64 -2.63 -67.48
N LYS A 74 33.92 -2.20 -67.43
CA LYS A 74 34.42 -0.83 -67.69
C LYS A 74 33.52 0.32 -67.18
N SER A 75 33.83 0.81 -65.97
CA SER A 75 33.40 2.09 -65.34
C SER A 75 31.91 2.41 -65.13
N ASP A 76 30.97 1.88 -65.93
CA ASP A 76 29.57 2.33 -65.90
C ASP A 76 28.84 1.98 -64.60
N MET A 77 29.12 0.80 -64.01
CA MET A 77 28.50 0.35 -62.76
C MET A 77 28.95 1.17 -61.55
N ILE A 78 30.22 1.57 -61.49
CA ILE A 78 30.76 2.45 -60.44
C ILE A 78 30.09 3.82 -60.52
N ARG A 79 29.97 4.37 -61.73
CA ARG A 79 29.32 5.67 -61.95
C ARG A 79 27.84 5.65 -61.56
N LEU A 80 27.12 4.59 -61.90
CA LEU A 80 25.71 4.37 -61.51
C LEU A 80 25.56 4.28 -59.99
N ALA A 81 26.36 3.44 -59.33
CA ALA A 81 26.36 3.29 -57.87
C ALA A 81 26.64 4.63 -57.17
N MET A 82 27.63 5.38 -57.66
CA MET A 82 27.98 6.71 -57.15
C MET A 82 26.81 7.70 -57.30
N GLN A 83 26.18 7.76 -58.48
CA GLN A 83 25.05 8.65 -58.74
C GLN A 83 23.85 8.34 -57.85
N ASP A 84 23.55 7.06 -57.65
CA ASP A 84 22.48 6.61 -56.77
C ASP A 84 22.73 7.03 -55.30
N VAL A 85 23.96 6.83 -54.79
CA VAL A 85 24.33 7.25 -53.42
C VAL A 85 24.30 8.78 -53.26
N LEU A 86 24.81 9.53 -54.24
CA LEU A 86 24.75 11.00 -54.25
C LEU A 86 23.30 11.51 -54.26
N GLN A 87 22.42 10.88 -55.05
CA GLN A 87 21.01 11.25 -55.10
C GLN A 87 20.31 11.01 -53.74
N MET A 88 20.66 9.94 -53.04
CA MET A 88 20.15 9.66 -51.70
C MET A 88 20.61 10.69 -50.67
N GLY A 89 21.89 11.08 -50.71
CA GLY A 89 22.43 12.14 -49.86
C GLY A 89 21.74 13.49 -50.10
N ARG A 90 21.49 13.86 -51.36
CA ARG A 90 20.81 15.12 -51.73
C ARG A 90 19.33 15.16 -51.35
N LYS A 91 18.62 14.04 -51.45
CA LYS A 91 17.19 13.95 -51.10
C LYS A 91 16.94 13.86 -49.59
N GLY A 92 17.99 13.86 -48.76
CA GLY A 92 17.85 13.72 -47.30
C GLY A 92 17.23 12.37 -46.89
N ILE A 93 17.32 11.36 -47.76
CA ILE A 93 16.68 10.06 -47.59
C ILE A 93 17.34 9.23 -46.47
N VAL A 94 18.52 9.62 -46.02
CA VAL A 94 19.09 9.11 -44.78
C VAL A 94 18.52 9.94 -43.63
N SER A 95 17.36 9.53 -43.15
CA SER A 95 16.84 9.93 -41.86
C SER A 95 16.11 8.74 -41.29
N ASP A 96 16.46 8.33 -40.08
CA ASP A 96 15.41 7.98 -39.13
C ASP A 96 15.87 8.29 -37.73
N THR A 97 14.95 8.89 -36.99
CA THR A 97 15.04 9.19 -35.58
C THR A 97 14.93 7.90 -34.80
N VAL A 98 16.04 7.37 -34.31
CA VAL A 98 16.00 6.24 -33.37
C VAL A 98 16.15 6.81 -31.95
N PRO A 99 15.18 6.62 -31.04
CA PRO A 99 15.41 6.85 -29.62
C PRO A 99 16.36 5.75 -29.12
N VAL A 100 17.64 6.08 -28.96
CA VAL A 100 18.65 5.11 -28.50
C VAL A 100 19.08 5.49 -27.08
N GLY A 101 18.92 4.56 -26.12
CA GLY A 101 19.57 4.67 -24.81
C GLY A 101 21.09 4.57 -24.96
N LYS A 102 21.88 5.21 -24.09
CA LYS A 102 23.36 5.19 -24.18
C LYS A 102 23.97 3.77 -24.29
N GLU A 103 23.30 2.76 -23.74
CA GLU A 103 23.75 1.36 -23.77
C GLU A 103 23.45 0.62 -25.10
N HIS A 104 22.53 1.13 -25.93
CA HIS A 104 22.09 0.46 -27.16
C HIS A 104 22.86 0.89 -28.43
N LEU A 105 23.83 1.81 -28.31
CA LEU A 105 24.70 2.21 -29.43
C LEU A 105 25.54 1.05 -29.99
N ASN A 106 25.79 0.00 -29.20
CA ASN A 106 26.55 -1.18 -29.62
C ASN A 106 25.69 -2.32 -30.19
N ILE A 107 24.36 -2.19 -30.23
CA ILE A 107 23.42 -3.29 -30.57
C ILE A 107 22.40 -2.86 -31.64
N LEU A 108 22.82 -2.06 -32.63
CA LEU A 108 22.01 -1.85 -33.84
C LEU A 108 22.08 -3.08 -34.76
N LYS A 109 21.53 -4.22 -34.30
CA LYS A 109 21.03 -5.28 -35.17
C LYS A 109 19.52 -5.12 -35.25
N VAL A 110 19.11 -4.63 -36.41
CA VAL A 110 17.75 -4.27 -36.80
C VAL A 110 16.83 -5.48 -36.77
N ASP A 111 15.86 -5.51 -35.85
CA ASP A 111 14.60 -6.20 -36.05
C ASP A 111 13.43 -5.49 -35.33
N ASP A 112 12.29 -5.47 -36.02
CA ASP A 112 10.92 -5.24 -35.53
C ASP A 112 10.28 -3.86 -35.32
N THR A 113 10.93 -2.72 -35.62
CA THR A 113 10.21 -1.41 -35.67
C THR A 113 9.73 -1.02 -37.08
N TYR A 114 9.16 -1.96 -37.84
CA TYR A 114 9.09 -1.84 -39.32
C TYR A 114 7.70 -1.72 -39.97
N LYS A 115 6.62 -1.46 -39.22
CA LYS A 115 5.26 -1.54 -39.80
C LYS A 115 4.42 -0.26 -39.92
N LYS A 116 4.89 0.95 -39.57
CA LYS A 116 4.03 2.16 -39.71
C LYS A 116 4.77 3.46 -40.00
N LEU A 117 5.37 3.61 -41.18
CA LEU A 117 5.76 4.94 -41.68
C LEU A 117 5.36 5.11 -43.14
N GLU A 118 4.18 5.71 -43.34
CA GLU A 118 3.77 6.33 -44.60
C GLU A 118 4.50 7.68 -44.74
N GLY A 119 5.39 7.77 -45.73
CA GLY A 119 6.23 8.95 -46.01
C GLY A 119 7.72 8.57 -46.02
N ARG A 120 8.15 7.83 -47.04
CA ARG A 120 9.39 7.03 -47.05
C ARG A 120 10.67 7.82 -46.78
N VAL A 121 11.29 7.52 -45.65
CA VAL A 121 12.72 7.73 -45.38
C VAL A 121 13.36 6.35 -45.16
N PHE A 122 14.60 6.14 -45.60
CA PHE A 122 15.23 4.81 -45.62
C PHE A 122 16.44 4.78 -44.67
N SER A 123 16.51 3.79 -43.77
CA SER A 123 17.75 3.46 -43.04
C SER A 123 18.85 3.03 -44.01
N GLN A 124 20.13 3.07 -43.60
CA GLN A 124 21.26 2.63 -44.44
C GLN A 124 21.05 1.21 -45.01
N LYS A 125 20.50 0.29 -44.21
CA LYS A 125 20.21 -1.09 -44.62
C LYS A 125 19.09 -1.17 -45.65
N GLU A 126 18.04 -0.36 -45.52
CA GLU A 126 16.94 -0.31 -46.48
C GLU A 126 17.32 0.41 -47.77
N ALA A 127 18.14 1.46 -47.66
CA ALA A 127 18.75 2.16 -48.78
C ALA A 127 19.53 1.17 -49.66
N VAL A 128 20.42 0.39 -49.04
CA VAL A 128 21.19 -0.66 -49.72
C VAL A 128 20.24 -1.71 -50.34
N ALA A 129 19.18 -2.11 -49.63
CA ALA A 129 18.23 -3.10 -50.14
C ALA A 129 17.39 -2.60 -51.33
N GLU A 130 16.96 -1.34 -51.32
CA GLU A 130 16.22 -0.70 -52.41
C GLU A 130 17.11 -0.47 -53.63
N LEU A 131 18.35 -0.04 -53.43
CA LEU A 131 19.34 0.05 -54.50
C LEU A 131 19.64 -1.31 -55.10
N LYS A 132 19.77 -2.36 -54.28
CA LYS A 132 19.86 -3.74 -54.75
C LYS A 132 18.63 -4.18 -55.55
N ARG A 133 17.43 -3.70 -55.20
CA ARG A 133 16.19 -3.95 -55.96
C ARG A 133 16.20 -3.22 -57.31
N ARG A 134 16.64 -1.96 -57.34
CA ARG A 134 16.81 -1.19 -58.59
C ARG A 134 17.86 -1.82 -59.49
N GLY A 135 18.99 -2.23 -58.93
CA GLY A 135 20.02 -2.98 -59.64
C GLY A 135 19.50 -4.29 -60.23
N ARG A 136 18.65 -5.03 -59.50
CA ARG A 136 17.92 -6.21 -60.03
C ARG A 136 17.05 -5.88 -61.24
N ALA A 137 16.43 -4.71 -61.27
CA ALA A 137 15.64 -4.29 -62.41
C ALA A 137 16.52 -3.92 -63.62
N ILE A 138 17.70 -3.34 -63.40
CA ILE A 138 18.62 -2.89 -64.46
C ILE A 138 19.38 -4.07 -65.07
N TRP A 139 19.89 -5.00 -64.25
CA TRP A 139 20.77 -6.10 -64.70
C TRP A 139 20.09 -7.48 -64.72
N GLY A 140 18.80 -7.56 -64.38
CA GLY A 140 18.07 -8.84 -64.33
C GLY A 140 18.58 -9.79 -63.25
N ASN A 141 18.52 -11.10 -63.51
CA ASN A 141 18.91 -12.16 -62.57
C ASN A 141 20.43 -12.47 -62.55
N ASP A 142 21.29 -11.57 -63.04
CA ASP A 142 22.75 -11.75 -62.92
C ASP A 142 23.21 -11.59 -61.46
N ALA A 143 23.39 -12.71 -60.77
CA ALA A 143 23.80 -12.75 -59.37
C ALA A 143 25.17 -12.10 -59.12
N ARG A 144 26.09 -12.12 -60.09
CA ARG A 144 27.44 -11.53 -59.96
C ARG A 144 27.36 -10.01 -60.02
N ALA A 145 26.60 -9.47 -60.98
CA ALA A 145 26.31 -8.03 -61.08
C ALA A 145 25.71 -7.47 -59.80
N LEU A 146 24.75 -8.18 -59.23
CA LEU A 146 24.02 -7.77 -58.03
C LEU A 146 24.86 -7.81 -56.77
N SER A 147 25.76 -8.79 -56.67
CA SER A 147 26.71 -8.87 -55.58
C SER A 147 27.71 -7.71 -55.63
N ALA A 148 28.28 -7.45 -56.81
CA ALA A 148 29.22 -6.35 -57.04
C ALA A 148 28.57 -4.98 -56.78
N TYR A 149 27.33 -4.78 -57.23
CA TYR A 149 26.59 -3.55 -56.97
C TYR A 149 26.33 -3.34 -55.47
N SER A 150 25.91 -4.39 -54.76
CA SER A 150 25.65 -4.30 -53.32
C SER A 150 26.90 -3.92 -52.54
N GLU A 151 28.08 -4.39 -52.95
CA GLU A 151 29.36 -4.09 -52.31
C GLU A 151 29.80 -2.64 -52.58
N LEU A 152 29.61 -2.16 -53.81
CA LEU A 152 29.86 -0.76 -54.18
C LEU A 152 29.01 0.23 -53.37
N ILE A 153 27.72 -0.04 -53.21
CA ILE A 153 26.83 0.81 -52.42
C ILE A 153 27.27 0.85 -50.96
N SER A 154 27.61 -0.29 -50.36
CA SER A 154 28.11 -0.34 -48.98
C SER A 154 29.41 0.46 -48.82
N TYR A 155 30.36 0.30 -49.75
CA TYR A 155 31.64 1.02 -49.74
C TYR A 155 31.47 2.55 -49.86
N PHE A 156 30.55 3.00 -50.70
CA PHE A 156 30.24 4.43 -50.80
C PHE A 156 29.55 4.96 -49.54
N MET A 157 28.69 4.17 -48.90
CA MET A 157 27.93 4.57 -47.70
C MET A 157 28.76 4.55 -46.40
N GLU A 158 29.82 3.75 -46.31
CA GLU A 158 30.70 3.70 -45.12
C GLU A 158 31.98 4.51 -45.33
N PRO A 159 32.39 5.49 -44.48
CA PRO A 159 31.75 6.12 -43.32
C PRO A 159 31.23 7.54 -43.63
N SER A 160 30.55 7.71 -44.76
CA SER A 160 30.11 9.02 -45.27
C SER A 160 28.88 9.60 -44.51
N LEU A 161 28.45 8.91 -43.45
CA LEU A 161 27.35 9.28 -42.55
C LEU A 161 27.86 9.59 -41.13
N THR A 162 27.27 10.60 -40.51
CA THR A 162 27.51 11.02 -39.11
C THR A 162 26.25 10.86 -38.28
N VAL A 163 26.42 10.53 -36.99
CA VAL A 163 25.31 10.42 -36.02
C VAL A 163 25.21 11.73 -35.24
N GLU A 164 24.18 12.52 -35.47
CA GLU A 164 23.92 13.78 -34.75
C GLU A 164 22.89 13.56 -33.63
N LYS A 165 23.21 13.94 -32.39
CA LYS A 165 22.27 13.87 -31.25
C LYS A 165 21.32 15.07 -31.28
N ARG A 166 20.09 14.88 -31.73
CA ARG A 166 19.01 15.88 -31.69
C ARG A 166 18.36 15.92 -30.30
N LYS A 167 18.42 17.09 -29.64
CA LYS A 167 17.66 17.34 -28.41
C LYS A 167 16.16 17.37 -28.75
N ASN A 168 15.40 16.37 -28.28
CA ASN A 168 13.97 16.36 -28.47
C ASN A 168 13.29 17.31 -27.47
N LYS A 169 12.76 18.43 -27.95
CA LYS A 169 12.16 19.46 -27.09
C LYS A 169 10.76 19.08 -26.60
N VAL A 170 10.05 18.15 -27.25
CA VAL A 170 8.64 17.83 -26.96
C VAL A 170 8.48 16.83 -25.81
N TYR A 171 9.34 15.80 -25.80
CA TYR A 171 9.26 14.70 -24.84
C TYR A 171 9.37 15.12 -23.36
N PRO A 172 10.25 16.06 -22.97
CA PRO A 172 10.29 16.56 -21.59
C PRO A 172 8.98 17.21 -21.14
N TRP A 173 8.29 17.94 -22.03
CA TRP A 173 7.00 18.56 -21.71
C TRP A 173 5.89 17.53 -21.57
N VAL A 174 5.82 16.55 -22.47
CA VAL A 174 4.85 15.45 -22.37
C VAL A 174 5.04 14.67 -21.07
N ARG A 175 6.29 14.33 -20.71
CA ARG A 175 6.62 13.68 -19.43
C ARG A 175 6.13 14.48 -18.23
N ARG A 176 6.41 15.79 -18.20
CA ARG A 176 5.96 16.71 -17.13
C ARG A 176 4.44 16.77 -17.03
N ILE A 177 3.75 16.87 -18.16
CA ILE A 177 2.28 16.90 -18.18
C ILE A 177 1.72 15.58 -17.64
N VAL A 178 2.23 14.43 -18.08
CA VAL A 178 1.77 13.12 -17.60
C VAL A 178 2.01 12.96 -16.10
N PHE A 179 3.19 13.33 -15.59
CA PHE A 179 3.48 13.31 -14.15
C PHE A 179 2.56 14.24 -13.37
N PHE A 180 2.32 15.46 -13.87
CA PHE A 180 1.41 16.40 -13.23
C PHE A 180 -0.01 15.84 -13.17
N LEU A 181 -0.52 15.26 -14.26
CA LEU A 181 -1.86 14.66 -14.30
C LEU A 181 -2.00 13.46 -13.37
N LEU A 182 -0.99 12.60 -13.29
CA LEU A 182 -1.00 11.45 -12.38
C LEU A 182 -0.99 11.90 -10.91
N ILE A 183 -0.20 12.91 -10.57
CA ILE A 183 -0.12 13.47 -9.21
C ILE A 183 -1.39 14.23 -8.85
N LEU A 184 -1.95 14.98 -9.79
CA LEU A 184 -3.23 15.67 -9.62
C LEU A 184 -4.36 14.67 -9.40
N PHE A 185 -4.41 13.58 -10.18
CA PHE A 185 -5.39 12.51 -9.99
C PHE A 185 -5.25 11.86 -8.61
N ALA A 186 -4.02 11.56 -8.18
CA ALA A 186 -3.72 11.08 -6.83
C ALA A 186 -4.23 12.02 -5.73
N TYR A 187 -4.00 13.33 -5.88
CA TYR A 187 -4.48 14.35 -4.96
C TYR A 187 -6.02 14.39 -4.91
N LEU A 188 -6.68 14.47 -6.06
CA LEU A 188 -8.14 14.54 -6.15
C LEU A 188 -8.82 13.27 -5.62
N TYR A 189 -8.21 12.11 -5.85
CA TYR A 189 -8.69 10.84 -5.31
C TYR A 189 -8.62 10.83 -3.78
N MET A 190 -7.52 11.31 -3.20
CA MET A 190 -7.40 11.46 -1.74
C MET A 190 -8.41 12.44 -1.18
N GLU A 191 -8.69 13.55 -1.88
CA GLU A 191 -9.73 14.51 -1.48
C GLU A 191 -11.15 13.91 -1.55
N THR A 192 -11.38 12.98 -2.46
CA THR A 192 -12.67 12.28 -2.58
C THR A 192 -12.87 11.25 -1.45
N ILE A 193 -11.83 10.47 -1.12
CA ILE A 193 -11.85 9.57 0.05
C ILE A 193 -11.91 10.38 1.37
N GLU A 194 -11.28 11.56 1.40
CA GLU A 194 -11.23 12.47 2.55
C GLU A 194 -12.62 12.89 3.03
N GLN A 195 -13.59 13.11 2.13
CA GLN A 195 -14.94 13.51 2.55
C GLN A 195 -15.61 12.45 3.44
N LYS A 196 -15.17 11.19 3.35
CA LYS A 196 -15.73 10.08 4.13
C LYS A 196 -14.90 9.73 5.38
N ASN A 197 -13.63 10.13 5.48
CA ASN A 197 -12.71 9.63 6.52
C ASN A 197 -11.93 10.75 7.24
N LYS A 198 -12.13 10.90 8.56
CA LYS A 198 -11.37 11.82 9.42
C LYS A 198 -9.91 11.35 9.56
N GLY A 199 -8.95 12.13 9.05
CA GLY A 199 -7.51 11.76 9.05
C GLY A 199 -6.68 12.22 7.83
N HIS A 200 -7.31 12.97 6.91
CA HIS A 200 -6.80 13.51 5.65
C HIS A 200 -5.28 13.75 5.54
N PHE A 201 -4.74 14.60 6.41
CA PHE A 201 -3.39 15.11 6.25
C PHE A 201 -2.32 14.04 6.52
N LYS A 202 -2.54 13.22 7.55
CA LYS A 202 -1.57 12.21 7.99
C LYS A 202 -1.41 11.11 6.95
N LYS A 203 -2.52 10.58 6.44
CA LYS A 203 -2.52 9.53 5.41
C LYS A 203 -1.88 10.01 4.11
N SER A 204 -2.19 11.23 3.67
CA SER A 204 -1.56 11.84 2.50
C SER A 204 -0.06 12.03 2.69
N LEU A 205 0.37 12.53 3.85
CA LEU A 205 1.78 12.71 4.18
C LEU A 205 2.54 11.37 4.22
N ILE A 206 1.92 10.29 4.73
CA ILE A 206 2.50 8.93 4.70
C ILE A 206 2.71 8.47 3.26
N ILE A 207 1.69 8.59 2.39
CA ILE A 207 1.79 8.17 0.98
C ILE A 207 2.89 8.94 0.25
N ILE A 208 2.96 10.26 0.43
CA ILE A 208 3.95 11.08 -0.27
C ILE A 208 5.37 10.80 0.24
N THR A 209 5.55 10.71 1.56
CA THR A 209 6.86 10.39 2.16
C THR A 209 7.35 9.02 1.70
N ASN A 210 6.45 8.03 1.68
CA ASN A 210 6.74 6.69 1.21
C ASN A 210 7.08 6.66 -0.30
N ALA A 211 6.32 7.36 -1.14
CA ALA A 211 6.62 7.49 -2.56
C ALA A 211 7.98 8.18 -2.79
N ALA A 212 8.32 9.19 -1.99
CA ALA A 212 9.61 9.86 -2.04
C ALA A 212 10.77 8.90 -1.70
N ILE A 213 10.60 8.03 -0.71
CA ILE A 213 11.58 6.96 -0.40
C ILE A 213 11.81 6.06 -1.62
N VAL A 214 10.73 5.62 -2.29
CA VAL A 214 10.86 4.81 -3.51
C VAL A 214 11.63 5.54 -4.60
N ILE A 215 11.28 6.79 -4.89
CA ILE A 215 11.93 7.59 -5.94
C ILE A 215 13.40 7.84 -5.63
N LEU A 216 13.74 8.16 -4.38
CA LEU A 216 15.13 8.34 -3.96
C LEU A 216 15.93 7.04 -4.06
N ALA A 217 15.34 5.91 -3.67
CA ALA A 217 15.98 4.61 -3.81
C ALA A 217 16.17 4.24 -5.30
N THR A 218 15.17 4.49 -6.15
CA THR A 218 15.29 4.30 -7.59
C THR A 218 16.36 5.21 -8.21
N TYR A 219 16.44 6.48 -7.79
CA TYR A 219 17.50 7.39 -8.22
C TYR A 219 18.88 6.85 -7.84
N PHE A 220 19.05 6.33 -6.62
CA PHE A 220 20.30 5.69 -6.20
C PHE A 220 20.66 4.47 -7.06
N VAL A 221 19.70 3.54 -7.26
CA VAL A 221 19.87 2.32 -8.08
C VAL A 221 20.40 2.68 -9.48
N ILE A 222 19.83 3.69 -10.12
CA ILE A 222 20.26 4.14 -11.45
C ILE A 222 21.68 4.71 -11.43
N ASN A 223 21.97 5.62 -10.50
CA ASN A 223 23.28 6.27 -10.46
C ASN A 223 24.41 5.31 -10.07
N SER A 224 24.08 4.20 -9.40
CA SER A 224 25.01 3.13 -9.09
C SER A 224 25.17 2.08 -10.21
N GLY A 225 24.44 2.20 -11.32
CA GLY A 225 24.47 1.22 -12.42
C GLY A 225 23.95 -0.16 -12.03
N LEU A 226 23.10 -0.23 -10.99
CA LEU A 226 22.49 -1.47 -10.54
C LEU A 226 21.32 -1.86 -11.46
N SER A 227 20.85 -3.09 -11.32
CA SER A 227 19.72 -3.59 -12.11
C SER A 227 18.46 -2.72 -11.90
N PRO A 228 17.75 -2.31 -12.98
CA PRO A 228 16.54 -1.50 -12.87
C PRO A 228 15.36 -2.24 -12.21
N PHE A 229 15.46 -3.56 -12.09
CA PHE A 229 14.51 -4.40 -11.36
C PHE A 229 14.67 -4.32 -9.84
N ILE A 230 15.70 -3.64 -9.32
CA ILE A 230 15.79 -3.32 -7.89
C ILE A 230 14.86 -2.14 -7.60
N THR A 231 13.73 -2.42 -6.95
CA THR A 231 12.70 -1.41 -6.65
C THR A 231 12.18 -1.56 -5.22
N LEU A 232 11.62 -0.47 -4.67
CA LEU A 232 10.90 -0.48 -3.39
C LEU A 232 9.37 -0.34 -3.57
N LEU A 233 8.86 -0.67 -4.75
CA LEU A 233 7.42 -0.63 -5.03
C LEU A 233 6.60 -1.57 -4.13
N PRO A 234 7.03 -2.81 -3.83
CA PRO A 234 6.30 -3.68 -2.90
C PRO A 234 6.24 -3.08 -1.48
N PHE A 235 7.32 -2.48 -1.00
CA PHE A 235 7.32 -1.72 0.26
C PHE A 235 6.28 -0.61 0.25
N PHE A 236 6.26 0.18 -0.82
CA PHE A 236 5.26 1.25 -0.97
C PHE A 236 3.85 0.70 -0.89
N ALA A 237 3.57 -0.36 -1.65
CA ALA A 237 2.27 -0.98 -1.79
C ALA A 237 1.75 -1.54 -0.46
N ILE A 238 2.62 -2.17 0.35
CA ILE A 238 2.27 -2.68 1.69
C ILE A 238 1.88 -1.54 2.62
N ILE A 239 2.73 -0.52 2.74
CA ILE A 239 2.47 0.63 3.63
C ILE A 239 1.23 1.38 3.17
N ALA A 240 1.04 1.58 1.86
CA ALA A 240 -0.16 2.21 1.31
C ALA A 240 -1.42 1.40 1.69
N ASN A 241 -1.40 0.07 1.54
CA ASN A 241 -2.55 -0.77 1.86
C ASN A 241 -2.88 -0.72 3.35
N VAL A 242 -1.89 -0.90 4.22
CA VAL A 242 -2.07 -0.95 5.66
C VAL A 242 -2.55 0.38 6.25
N THR A 243 -2.22 1.51 5.62
CA THR A 243 -2.55 2.85 6.16
C THR A 243 -3.76 3.52 5.50
N THR A 244 -4.01 3.22 4.21
CA THR A 244 -5.07 3.87 3.42
C THR A 244 -6.14 2.93 2.89
N GLY A 245 -5.90 1.62 2.96
CA GLY A 245 -6.81 0.58 2.48
C GLY A 245 -6.57 0.17 1.03
N LEU A 246 -7.26 -0.91 0.63
CA LEU A 246 -7.05 -1.62 -0.64
C LEU A 246 -7.19 -0.74 -1.87
N SER A 247 -8.29 0.01 -1.99
CA SER A 247 -8.59 0.79 -3.19
C SER A 247 -7.55 1.86 -3.46
N ALA A 248 -7.12 2.57 -2.41
CA ALA A 248 -6.08 3.59 -2.52
C ALA A 248 -4.72 2.97 -2.87
N ALA A 249 -4.33 1.90 -2.19
CA ALA A 249 -3.05 1.23 -2.44
C ALA A 249 -2.92 0.73 -3.89
N LEU A 250 -3.99 0.17 -4.46
CA LEU A 250 -4.02 -0.27 -5.86
C LEU A 250 -3.79 0.91 -6.82
N ILE A 251 -4.56 1.99 -6.65
CA ILE A 251 -4.46 3.17 -7.52
C ILE A 251 -3.07 3.79 -7.44
N PHE A 252 -2.55 4.00 -6.24
CA PHE A 252 -1.23 4.57 -6.07
C PHE A 252 -0.11 3.68 -6.59
N SER A 253 -0.25 2.35 -6.46
CA SER A 253 0.73 1.41 -7.01
C SER A 253 0.76 1.44 -8.54
N VAL A 254 -0.40 1.59 -9.20
CA VAL A 254 -0.48 1.80 -10.66
C VAL A 254 0.20 3.10 -11.05
N ILE A 255 -0.09 4.20 -10.35
CA ILE A 255 0.51 5.52 -10.60
C ILE A 255 2.04 5.44 -10.45
N LEU A 256 2.53 4.91 -9.33
CA LEU A 256 3.96 4.89 -9.05
C LEU A 256 4.73 3.94 -9.98
N SER A 257 4.14 2.79 -10.33
CA SER A 257 4.70 1.90 -11.35
C SER A 257 4.75 2.57 -12.73
N SER A 258 3.73 3.37 -13.08
CA SER A 258 3.71 4.15 -14.34
C SER A 258 4.79 5.22 -14.34
N ILE A 259 4.97 5.93 -13.22
CA ILE A 259 6.04 6.91 -13.05
C ILE A 259 7.40 6.23 -13.24
N LEU A 260 7.64 5.07 -12.61
CA LEU A 260 8.90 4.34 -12.77
C LEU A 260 9.12 3.89 -14.22
N GLY A 261 8.12 3.31 -14.90
CA GLY A 261 8.26 2.93 -16.31
C GLY A 261 8.64 4.11 -17.21
N ILE A 262 8.00 5.27 -17.02
CA ILE A 262 8.35 6.51 -17.73
C ILE A 262 9.77 6.98 -17.37
N TYR A 263 10.14 6.89 -16.09
CA TYR A 263 11.45 7.27 -15.56
C TYR A 263 12.59 6.45 -16.18
N PHE A 264 12.36 5.15 -16.42
CA PHE A 264 13.27 4.25 -17.12
C PHE A 264 13.16 4.33 -18.66
N GLY A 265 12.67 5.44 -19.20
CA GLY A 265 12.63 5.67 -20.66
C GLY A 265 11.43 5.03 -21.35
N TYR A 266 10.27 5.00 -20.68
CA TYR A 266 9.04 4.35 -21.15
C TYR A 266 9.15 2.82 -21.24
N ASP A 267 9.92 2.21 -20.34
CA ASP A 267 10.09 0.76 -20.27
C ASP A 267 8.83 0.10 -19.67
N PHE A 268 8.06 -0.55 -20.55
CA PHE A 268 6.86 -1.28 -20.18
C PHE A 268 7.14 -2.49 -19.26
N SER A 269 8.33 -3.10 -19.36
CA SER A 269 8.72 -4.22 -18.50
C SER A 269 8.87 -3.78 -17.05
N ILE A 270 9.45 -2.60 -16.81
CA ILE A 270 9.61 -2.04 -15.47
C ILE A 270 8.25 -1.64 -14.88
N PHE A 271 7.38 -1.03 -15.70
CA PHE A 271 6.00 -0.77 -15.30
C PHE A 271 5.28 -2.06 -14.87
N LEU A 272 5.32 -3.10 -15.71
CA LEU A 272 4.63 -4.35 -15.46
C LEU A 272 5.21 -5.09 -14.25
N TYR A 273 6.54 -5.15 -14.12
CA TYR A 273 7.23 -5.70 -12.96
C TYR A 273 6.81 -5.00 -11.66
N GLY A 274 6.82 -3.66 -11.67
CA GLY A 274 6.43 -2.85 -10.53
C GLY A 274 4.97 -3.07 -10.14
N LEU A 275 4.08 -3.14 -11.13
CA LEU A 275 2.66 -3.38 -10.92
C LEU A 275 2.41 -4.77 -10.33
N LEU A 276 2.96 -5.84 -10.95
CA LEU A 276 2.74 -7.21 -10.51
C LEU A 276 3.25 -7.44 -9.09
N THR A 277 4.46 -6.98 -8.78
CA THR A 277 5.04 -7.14 -7.43
C THR A 277 4.26 -6.34 -6.37
N SER A 278 3.77 -5.15 -6.71
CA SER A 278 2.90 -4.34 -5.83
C SER A 278 1.54 -5.01 -5.60
N LEU A 279 0.92 -5.54 -6.65
CA LEU A 279 -0.35 -6.26 -6.56
C LEU A 279 -0.23 -7.51 -5.68
N THR A 280 0.84 -8.29 -5.88
CA THR A 280 1.13 -9.45 -5.03
C THR A 280 1.26 -9.03 -3.57
N ALA A 281 1.98 -7.95 -3.30
CA ALA A 281 2.14 -7.43 -1.95
C ALA A 281 0.78 -7.05 -1.34
N ILE A 282 -0.01 -6.23 -2.03
CA ILE A 282 -1.33 -5.78 -1.57
C ILE A 282 -2.26 -6.96 -1.27
N ILE A 283 -2.40 -7.89 -2.21
CA ILE A 283 -3.31 -9.04 -2.06
C ILE A 283 -2.85 -9.94 -0.90
N ALA A 284 -1.55 -10.21 -0.81
CA ALA A 284 -1.00 -11.06 0.24
C ALA A 284 -1.08 -10.40 1.63
N THR A 285 -1.17 -9.06 1.70
CA THR A 285 -1.41 -8.31 2.95
C THR A 285 -2.88 -8.20 3.38
N ARG A 286 -3.84 -8.65 2.57
CA ARG A 286 -5.28 -8.43 2.82
C ARG A 286 -5.83 -9.13 4.06
N ASN A 287 -5.29 -10.31 4.41
CA ASN A 287 -5.79 -11.15 5.51
C ASN A 287 -4.76 -11.27 6.64
N PHE A 288 -4.09 -10.16 6.96
CA PHE A 288 -3.09 -10.20 8.01
C PHE A 288 -3.70 -10.37 9.41
N GLY A 289 -3.28 -11.41 10.11
CA GLY A 289 -3.54 -11.68 11.51
C GLY A 289 -2.27 -11.81 12.36
N ASN A 290 -1.07 -11.91 11.77
CA ASN A 290 0.20 -12.11 12.50
C ASN A 290 1.43 -11.58 11.74
N ARG A 291 2.47 -11.15 12.47
CA ARG A 291 3.75 -10.66 11.90
C ARG A 291 4.48 -11.68 11.02
N TYR A 292 4.29 -12.98 11.26
CA TYR A 292 4.88 -14.05 10.42
C TYR A 292 4.44 -13.98 8.95
N GLN A 293 3.27 -13.42 8.68
CA GLN A 293 2.77 -13.35 7.32
C GLN A 293 3.58 -12.34 6.48
N ILE A 294 4.33 -11.40 7.08
CA ILE A 294 5.27 -10.54 6.34
C ILE A 294 6.35 -11.37 5.65
N TYR A 295 6.83 -12.46 6.27
CA TYR A 295 7.79 -13.38 5.64
C TYR A 295 7.16 -14.08 4.43
N LEU A 296 5.90 -14.51 4.54
CA LEU A 296 5.17 -15.10 3.42
C LEU A 296 4.98 -14.10 2.28
N VAL A 297 4.60 -12.86 2.57
CA VAL A 297 4.47 -11.80 1.55
C VAL A 297 5.81 -11.52 0.89
N THR A 298 6.88 -11.44 1.67
CA THR A 298 8.24 -11.26 1.14
C THR A 298 8.62 -12.38 0.18
N PHE A 299 8.31 -13.63 0.52
CA PHE A 299 8.55 -14.78 -0.33
C PHE A 299 7.69 -14.77 -1.61
N LEU A 300 6.40 -14.45 -1.51
CA LEU A 300 5.51 -14.37 -2.69
C LEU A 300 5.93 -13.25 -3.64
N VAL A 301 6.30 -12.09 -3.11
CA VAL A 301 6.87 -10.98 -3.88
C VAL A 301 8.15 -11.42 -4.57
N PHE A 302 9.02 -12.20 -3.91
CA PHE A 302 10.22 -12.75 -4.52
C PHE A 302 9.92 -13.66 -5.71
N VAL A 303 8.98 -14.60 -5.56
CA VAL A 303 8.58 -15.49 -6.66
C VAL A 303 8.06 -14.69 -7.85
N VAL A 304 7.17 -13.73 -7.63
CA VAL A 304 6.60 -12.90 -8.71
C VAL A 304 7.65 -11.98 -9.32
N ALA A 305 8.54 -11.39 -8.52
CA ALA A 305 9.64 -10.58 -9.00
C ALA A 305 10.61 -11.40 -9.86
N LEU A 306 10.93 -12.62 -9.45
CA LEU A 306 11.80 -13.52 -10.19
C LEU A 306 11.18 -13.88 -11.54
N ILE A 307 9.91 -14.31 -11.55
CA ILE A 307 9.18 -14.64 -12.78
C ILE A 307 9.11 -13.42 -13.69
N SER A 308 8.69 -12.26 -13.18
CA SER A 308 8.47 -11.06 -14.00
C SER A 308 9.77 -10.53 -14.61
N SER A 309 10.86 -10.48 -13.83
CA SER A 309 12.16 -9.99 -14.32
C SER A 309 12.84 -10.98 -15.28
N THR A 310 12.71 -12.29 -15.05
CA THR A 310 13.22 -13.31 -15.98
C THR A 310 12.41 -13.37 -17.27
N SER A 311 11.08 -13.24 -17.21
CA SER A 311 10.23 -13.12 -18.40
C SER A 311 10.54 -11.87 -19.22
N SER A 312 10.85 -10.75 -18.57
CA SER A 312 11.30 -9.54 -19.27
C SER A 312 12.65 -9.75 -19.97
N ALA A 313 13.63 -10.35 -19.29
CA ALA A 313 14.92 -10.69 -19.90
C ALA A 313 14.76 -11.67 -21.09
N ALA A 314 13.84 -12.62 -20.98
CA ALA A 314 13.46 -13.55 -22.05
C ALA A 314 12.87 -12.83 -23.25
N PHE A 315 11.90 -11.96 -23.01
CA PHE A 315 11.22 -11.18 -24.04
C PHE A 315 12.18 -10.26 -24.80
N GLN A 316 13.14 -9.66 -24.10
CA GLN A 316 14.17 -8.81 -24.73
C GLN A 316 15.30 -9.62 -25.41
N ALA A 317 15.21 -10.95 -25.45
CA ALA A 317 16.24 -11.85 -25.97
C ALA A 317 17.64 -11.62 -25.34
N THR A 318 17.69 -11.15 -24.09
CA THR A 318 18.94 -10.85 -23.36
C THR A 318 19.33 -11.98 -22.40
N LEU A 319 18.70 -13.16 -22.48
CA LEU A 319 18.97 -14.29 -21.60
C LEU A 319 20.38 -14.86 -21.79
N THR A 320 21.21 -14.64 -20.79
CA THR A 320 22.54 -15.21 -20.62
C THR A 320 22.66 -15.66 -19.16
N LYS A 321 23.63 -16.54 -18.84
CA LYS A 321 23.86 -16.95 -17.44
C LYS A 321 24.10 -15.73 -16.52
N ASN A 322 24.81 -14.71 -17.02
CA ASN A 322 25.09 -13.48 -16.28
C ASN A 322 23.84 -12.61 -16.08
N SER A 323 23.02 -12.41 -17.12
CA SER A 323 21.78 -11.63 -16.98
C SER A 323 20.77 -12.33 -16.08
N LEU A 324 20.64 -13.66 -16.16
CA LEU A 324 19.81 -14.46 -15.25
C LEU A 324 20.23 -14.29 -13.78
N PHE A 325 21.54 -14.33 -13.50
CA PHE A 325 22.04 -14.08 -12.15
C PHE A 325 21.67 -12.67 -11.66
N LYS A 326 21.89 -11.65 -12.50
CA LYS A 326 21.59 -10.25 -12.16
C LYS A 326 20.10 -10.00 -11.88
N VAL A 327 19.19 -10.51 -12.72
CA VAL A 327 17.74 -10.33 -12.49
C VAL A 327 17.25 -11.12 -11.29
N SER A 328 17.81 -12.32 -11.05
CA SER A 328 17.47 -13.12 -9.87
C SER A 328 17.93 -12.45 -8.57
N LEU A 329 19.15 -11.91 -8.56
CA LEU A 329 19.67 -11.14 -7.45
C LEU A 329 18.86 -9.87 -7.22
N ALA A 330 18.45 -9.18 -8.29
CA ALA A 330 17.58 -8.01 -8.19
C ALA A 330 16.21 -8.34 -7.58
N ALA A 331 15.58 -9.45 -8.00
CA ALA A 331 14.33 -9.93 -7.41
C ALA A 331 14.48 -10.25 -5.92
N LEU A 332 15.59 -10.88 -5.52
CA LEU A 332 15.89 -11.16 -4.12
C LEU A 332 16.05 -9.86 -3.30
N ILE A 333 16.84 -8.90 -3.80
CA ILE A 333 17.07 -7.61 -3.13
C ILE A 333 15.76 -6.84 -3.01
N THR A 334 14.98 -6.69 -4.09
CA THR A 334 13.67 -6.00 -4.06
C THR A 334 12.77 -6.55 -2.96
N SER A 335 12.70 -7.87 -2.85
CA SER A 335 11.79 -8.55 -1.93
C SER A 335 12.27 -8.43 -0.48
N LEU A 336 13.54 -8.76 -0.22
CA LEU A 336 14.12 -8.67 1.12
C LEU A 336 14.18 -7.24 1.63
N ALA A 337 14.64 -6.29 0.80
CA ALA A 337 14.68 -4.88 1.18
C ALA A 337 13.27 -4.36 1.49
N SER A 338 12.27 -4.73 0.68
CA SER A 338 10.89 -4.32 0.93
C SER A 338 10.36 -4.88 2.25
N GLY A 339 10.53 -6.18 2.49
CA GLY A 339 10.08 -6.82 3.74
C GLY A 339 10.76 -6.25 4.98
N LEU A 340 12.09 -6.07 4.94
CA LEU A 340 12.87 -5.49 6.05
C LEU A 340 12.44 -4.04 6.34
N LEU A 341 12.24 -3.23 5.31
CA LEU A 341 11.78 -1.85 5.47
C LEU A 341 10.37 -1.78 6.06
N VAL A 342 9.45 -2.68 5.68
CA VAL A 342 8.13 -2.74 6.33
C VAL A 342 8.29 -3.05 7.82
N ILE A 343 9.08 -4.07 8.18
CA ILE A 343 9.29 -4.45 9.59
C ILE A 343 9.89 -3.30 10.40
N GLY A 344 10.87 -2.58 9.84
CA GLY A 344 11.56 -1.50 10.54
C GLY A 344 10.79 -0.18 10.58
N LEU A 345 10.13 0.21 9.48
CA LEU A 345 9.53 1.54 9.35
C LEU A 345 8.04 1.58 9.74
N LEU A 346 7.30 0.47 9.62
CA LEU A 346 5.86 0.47 9.95
C LEU A 346 5.59 0.90 11.41
N PRO A 347 6.29 0.38 12.44
CA PRO A 347 6.08 0.83 13.82
C PRO A 347 6.44 2.31 14.03
N VAL A 348 7.43 2.82 13.29
CA VAL A 348 7.81 4.24 13.33
C VAL A 348 6.71 5.11 12.72
N ILE A 349 6.16 4.70 11.58
CA ILE A 349 5.04 5.37 10.92
C ILE A 349 3.83 5.39 11.86
N GLU A 350 3.47 4.26 12.46
CA GLU A 350 2.37 4.16 13.42
C GLU A 350 2.55 5.11 14.60
N LYS A 351 3.74 5.14 15.21
CA LYS A 351 4.03 5.99 16.37
C LYS A 351 4.04 7.47 16.03
N VAL A 352 4.70 7.86 14.94
CA VAL A 352 4.83 9.27 14.52
C VAL A 352 3.48 9.83 14.10
N PHE A 353 2.71 9.05 13.33
CA PHE A 353 1.41 9.49 12.83
C PHE A 353 0.24 9.18 13.77
N ARG A 354 0.45 8.36 14.82
CA ARG A 354 -0.58 7.88 15.76
C ARG A 354 -1.80 7.29 15.06
N ILE A 355 -1.55 6.39 14.10
CA ILE A 355 -2.58 5.69 13.33
C ILE A 355 -2.70 4.26 13.82
N SER A 356 -3.93 3.74 13.89
CA SER A 356 -4.17 2.33 14.17
C SER A 356 -4.14 1.51 12.88
N THR A 357 -3.10 0.70 12.70
CA THR A 357 -3.06 -0.37 11.69
C THR A 357 -3.54 -1.66 12.31
N ASP A 358 -3.93 -2.65 11.50
CA ASP A 358 -4.31 -3.96 12.02
C ASP A 358 -3.14 -4.62 12.78
N PHE A 359 -1.89 -4.39 12.37
CA PHE A 359 -0.71 -4.88 13.08
C PHE A 359 -0.61 -4.32 14.49
N LEU A 360 -0.76 -3.01 14.64
CA LEU A 360 -0.71 -2.36 15.94
C LEU A 360 -1.91 -2.75 16.80
N LEU A 361 -3.11 -2.85 16.21
CA LEU A 361 -4.31 -3.28 16.93
C LEU A 361 -4.17 -4.72 17.45
N LEU A 362 -3.61 -5.63 16.65
CA LEU A 362 -3.33 -7.00 17.09
C LEU A 362 -2.30 -7.04 18.22
N GLU A 363 -1.26 -6.21 18.17
CA GLU A 363 -0.29 -6.08 19.26
C GLU A 363 -0.95 -5.54 20.55
N LEU A 364 -1.79 -4.50 20.42
CA LEU A 364 -2.54 -3.92 21.54
C LEU A 364 -3.64 -4.85 22.07
N SER A 365 -4.07 -5.83 21.28
CA SER A 365 -5.02 -6.87 21.73
C SER A 365 -4.38 -7.90 22.69
N ASN A 366 -3.05 -7.94 22.78
CA ASN A 366 -2.35 -8.80 23.72
C ASN A 366 -2.60 -8.31 25.16
N LEU A 367 -3.29 -9.12 25.95
CA LEU A 367 -3.66 -8.81 27.34
C LEU A 367 -2.46 -8.65 28.28
N ASN A 368 -1.26 -9.06 27.85
CA ASN A 368 -0.01 -8.79 28.57
C ASN A 368 0.57 -7.39 28.31
N ASN A 369 -0.08 -6.57 27.48
CA ASN A 369 0.31 -5.17 27.31
C ASN A 369 0.37 -4.47 28.69
N PRO A 370 1.38 -3.63 28.97
CA PRO A 370 1.58 -3.04 30.30
C PRO A 370 0.33 -2.37 30.90
N LEU A 371 -0.47 -1.66 30.10
CA LEU A 371 -1.69 -1.01 30.62
C LEU A 371 -2.79 -2.03 30.95
N LEU A 372 -3.02 -3.02 30.08
CA LEU A 372 -4.03 -4.06 30.32
C LEU A 372 -3.65 -4.97 31.47
N ARG A 373 -2.34 -5.26 31.62
CA ARG A 373 -1.81 -6.01 32.76
C ARG A 373 -1.98 -5.26 34.07
N ARG A 374 -1.79 -3.94 34.07
CA ARG A 374 -2.12 -3.11 35.24
C ARG A 374 -3.61 -3.16 35.54
N LEU A 375 -4.45 -3.00 34.52
CA LEU A 375 -5.91 -3.06 34.66
C LEU A 375 -6.35 -4.40 35.28
N SER A 376 -5.78 -5.53 34.86
CA SER A 376 -6.14 -6.85 35.39
C SER A 376 -5.72 -7.08 36.85
N VAL A 377 -4.68 -6.40 37.32
CA VAL A 377 -4.17 -6.56 38.70
C VAL A 377 -4.75 -5.51 39.65
N GLU A 378 -4.76 -4.24 39.22
CA GLU A 378 -5.16 -3.09 40.05
C GLU A 378 -6.69 -2.86 40.03
N ALA A 379 -7.38 -3.21 38.93
CA ALA A 379 -8.83 -3.01 38.74
C ALA A 379 -9.49 -4.21 38.02
N PRO A 380 -9.49 -5.42 38.62
CA PRO A 380 -9.88 -6.67 37.96
C PRO A 380 -11.34 -6.71 37.48
N GLY A 381 -12.24 -6.01 38.18
CA GLY A 381 -13.65 -5.89 37.79
C GLY A 381 -13.82 -5.09 36.50
N THR A 382 -13.14 -3.94 36.42
CA THR A 382 -13.06 -3.11 35.23
C THR A 382 -12.39 -3.85 34.06
N PHE A 383 -11.34 -4.63 34.32
CA PHE A 383 -10.71 -5.47 33.30
C PHE A 383 -11.70 -6.47 32.70
N THR A 384 -12.41 -7.22 33.55
CA THR A 384 -13.39 -8.23 33.11
C THR A 384 -14.53 -7.59 32.33
N HIS A 385 -15.02 -6.44 32.80
CA HIS A 385 -15.99 -5.60 32.08
C HIS A 385 -15.47 -5.21 30.68
N SER A 386 -14.27 -4.65 30.60
CA SER A 386 -13.68 -4.18 29.34
C SER A 386 -13.51 -5.31 28.30
N ILE A 387 -13.18 -6.53 28.74
CA ILE A 387 -13.09 -7.70 27.85
C ILE A 387 -14.46 -8.08 27.30
N LEU A 388 -15.51 -8.07 28.14
CA LEU A 388 -16.87 -8.37 27.70
C LEU A 388 -17.42 -7.30 26.76
N VAL A 389 -17.22 -6.03 27.07
CA VAL A 389 -17.56 -4.90 26.19
C VAL A 389 -16.82 -5.05 24.85
N GLY A 390 -15.56 -5.46 24.85
CA GLY A 390 -14.81 -5.76 23.63
C GLY A 390 -15.45 -6.85 22.76
N ASN A 391 -15.98 -7.92 23.38
CA ASN A 391 -16.67 -8.99 22.66
C ASN A 391 -18.00 -8.50 22.04
N LEU A 392 -18.76 -7.69 22.77
CA LEU A 392 -19.97 -7.04 22.27
C LEU A 392 -19.64 -6.13 21.07
N CYS A 393 -18.59 -5.31 21.23
CA CYS A 393 -18.12 -4.41 20.20
C CYS A 393 -17.70 -5.15 18.92
N GLU A 394 -16.96 -6.25 19.04
CA GLU A 394 -16.54 -7.06 17.90
C GLU A 394 -17.76 -7.63 17.15
N ALA A 395 -18.72 -8.21 17.90
CA ALA A 395 -19.90 -8.85 17.34
C ALA A 395 -20.77 -7.83 16.57
N ALA A 396 -21.04 -6.68 17.18
CA ALA A 396 -21.83 -5.61 16.57
C ALA A 396 -21.13 -5.01 15.35
N ALA A 397 -19.85 -4.66 15.46
CA ALA A 397 -19.09 -4.05 14.37
C ALA A 397 -19.01 -4.98 13.15
N ARG A 398 -18.79 -6.28 13.37
CA ARG A 398 -18.77 -7.29 12.30
C ARG A 398 -20.10 -7.37 11.56
N ARG A 399 -21.22 -7.26 12.28
CA ARG A 399 -22.57 -7.40 11.72
C ARG A 399 -22.99 -6.22 10.84
N ILE A 400 -22.56 -5.01 11.19
CA ILE A 400 -22.89 -3.79 10.42
C ILE A 400 -21.79 -3.36 9.43
N GLY A 401 -20.70 -4.13 9.33
CA GLY A 401 -19.58 -3.81 8.43
C GLY A 401 -18.70 -2.64 8.89
N ALA A 402 -18.70 -2.31 10.18
CA ALA A 402 -17.71 -1.43 10.80
C ALA A 402 -16.38 -2.20 11.03
N ASN A 403 -15.34 -1.57 11.60
CA ASN A 403 -14.08 -2.26 11.87
C ASN A 403 -14.14 -3.07 13.18
N PRO A 404 -14.26 -4.42 13.14
CA PRO A 404 -14.42 -5.23 14.35
C PRO A 404 -13.17 -5.28 15.22
N LEU A 405 -11.98 -5.30 14.62
CA LEU A 405 -10.72 -5.36 15.36
C LEU A 405 -10.49 -4.06 16.13
N LEU A 406 -10.73 -2.91 15.47
CA LEU A 406 -10.64 -1.61 16.13
C LEU A 406 -11.64 -1.49 17.27
N ALA A 407 -12.92 -1.83 17.03
CA ALA A 407 -13.98 -1.71 18.05
C ALA A 407 -13.65 -2.55 19.29
N ARG A 408 -13.22 -3.81 19.10
CA ARG A 408 -12.83 -4.70 20.20
C ARG A 408 -11.63 -4.17 20.98
N VAL A 409 -10.56 -3.83 20.26
CA VAL A 409 -9.29 -3.43 20.92
C VAL A 409 -9.47 -2.10 21.61
N ALA A 410 -10.18 -1.13 21.00
CA ALA A 410 -10.45 0.14 21.65
C ALA A 410 -11.26 -0.04 22.95
N ALA A 411 -12.25 -0.95 22.96
CA ALA A 411 -13.01 -1.30 24.16
C ALA A 411 -12.15 -1.89 25.29
N TYR A 412 -11.06 -2.61 24.99
CA TYR A 412 -10.14 -3.08 26.06
C TYR A 412 -9.50 -1.93 26.84
N TYR A 413 -9.36 -0.76 26.21
CA TYR A 413 -8.72 0.40 26.83
C TYR A 413 -9.69 1.50 27.24
N HIS A 414 -10.98 1.41 26.90
CA HIS A 414 -11.93 2.53 27.08
C HIS A 414 -11.97 3.07 28.51
N ASP A 415 -11.73 2.17 29.47
CA ASP A 415 -11.87 2.40 30.91
C ASP A 415 -10.54 2.46 31.67
N ILE A 416 -9.38 2.54 31.00
CA ILE A 416 -8.07 2.53 31.68
C ILE A 416 -7.89 3.68 32.69
N GLY A 417 -8.67 4.76 32.59
CA GLY A 417 -8.62 5.85 33.56
C GLY A 417 -9.08 5.45 34.95
N LYS A 418 -9.90 4.40 35.09
CA LYS A 418 -10.34 3.86 36.38
C LYS A 418 -9.17 3.35 37.24
N LEU A 419 -8.02 3.03 36.63
CA LEU A 419 -6.77 2.68 37.33
C LEU A 419 -6.32 3.73 38.35
N LYS A 420 -6.71 5.00 38.19
CA LYS A 420 -6.27 6.06 39.11
C LYS A 420 -6.94 5.94 40.48
N ASN A 421 -8.22 5.56 40.52
CA ASN A 421 -8.97 5.38 41.76
C ASN A 421 -9.96 4.18 41.62
N PRO A 422 -9.47 2.93 41.52
CA PRO A 422 -10.31 1.76 41.21
C PRO A 422 -11.47 1.53 42.19
N GLU A 423 -11.28 1.88 43.46
CA GLU A 423 -12.20 1.69 44.56
C GLU A 423 -13.50 2.50 44.46
N TYR A 424 -13.55 3.52 43.60
CA TYR A 424 -14.76 4.31 43.35
C TYR A 424 -15.68 3.68 42.30
N PHE A 425 -15.28 2.58 41.65
CA PHE A 425 -16.07 1.93 40.61
C PHE A 425 -16.66 0.61 41.14
N ILE A 426 -17.98 0.48 41.06
CA ILE A 426 -18.75 -0.58 41.73
C ILE A 426 -18.29 -1.99 41.35
N GLU A 427 -17.85 -2.19 40.10
CA GLU A 427 -17.34 -3.47 39.63
C GLU A 427 -16.06 -3.93 40.35
N ASN A 428 -15.34 -3.03 41.02
CA ASN A 428 -14.14 -3.34 41.81
C ASN A 428 -14.40 -3.39 43.33
N GLN A 429 -15.63 -3.17 43.79
CA GLN A 429 -15.99 -3.02 45.22
C GLN A 429 -16.47 -4.32 45.89
N ILE A 430 -15.94 -5.49 45.50
CA ILE A 430 -16.40 -6.79 46.04
C ILE A 430 -16.24 -6.83 47.56
N GLY A 431 -17.37 -6.91 48.28
CA GLY A 431 -17.43 -7.01 49.75
C GLY A 431 -16.99 -5.75 50.51
N LYS A 432 -16.93 -4.59 49.84
CA LYS A 432 -16.53 -3.30 50.44
C LYS A 432 -17.70 -2.33 50.50
N GLN A 433 -17.66 -1.40 51.45
CA GLN A 433 -18.58 -0.26 51.47
C GLN A 433 -18.31 0.65 50.28
N ASN A 434 -19.37 1.15 49.62
CA ASN A 434 -19.24 2.05 48.49
C ASN A 434 -18.77 3.44 48.98
N PRO A 435 -17.59 3.94 48.57
CA PRO A 435 -17.08 5.24 49.00
C PRO A 435 -18.02 6.40 48.66
N HIS A 436 -18.84 6.26 47.61
CA HIS A 436 -19.82 7.26 47.19
C HIS A 436 -20.95 7.51 48.21
N ASP A 437 -21.17 6.60 49.16
CA ASP A 437 -22.16 6.78 50.22
C ASP A 437 -21.76 7.90 51.20
N LEU A 438 -20.45 8.16 51.32
CA LEU A 438 -19.87 9.15 52.22
C LEU A 438 -19.56 10.48 51.53
N LEU A 439 -19.85 10.61 50.23
CA LEU A 439 -19.51 11.79 49.43
C LEU A 439 -20.75 12.57 48.99
N PRO A 440 -20.62 13.91 48.84
CA PRO A 440 -21.60 14.70 48.11
C PRO A 440 -21.80 14.18 46.68
N PRO A 441 -23.03 14.28 46.13
CA PRO A 441 -23.30 13.83 44.76
C PRO A 441 -22.40 14.50 43.70
N GLU A 442 -22.07 15.78 43.87
CA GLU A 442 -21.23 16.56 42.96
C GLU A 442 -19.78 16.05 42.98
N GLU A 443 -19.28 15.65 44.15
CA GLU A 443 -17.96 15.04 44.31
C GLU A 443 -17.91 13.69 43.60
N SER A 444 -18.92 12.86 43.83
CA SER A 444 -19.06 11.55 43.20
C SER A 444 -19.12 11.67 41.67
N ALA A 445 -19.93 12.60 41.15
CA ALA A 445 -20.00 12.88 39.72
C ALA A 445 -18.65 13.37 39.17
N ARG A 446 -17.90 14.19 39.91
CA ARG A 446 -16.57 14.64 39.50
C ARG A 446 -15.56 13.50 39.40
N ILE A 447 -15.53 12.61 40.39
CA ILE A 447 -14.66 11.42 40.39
C ILE A 447 -15.00 10.52 39.21
N LEU A 448 -16.30 10.26 38.98
CA LEU A 448 -16.72 9.47 37.83
C LEU A 448 -16.39 10.15 36.50
N LYS A 449 -16.53 11.46 36.35
CA LYS A 449 -16.12 12.14 35.09
C LYS A 449 -14.61 12.06 34.85
N ALA A 450 -13.82 12.09 35.92
CA ALA A 450 -12.36 12.17 35.82
C ALA A 450 -11.73 10.95 35.12
N HIS A 451 -12.32 9.75 35.19
CA HIS A 451 -11.75 8.56 34.53
C HIS A 451 -11.61 8.75 33.01
N VAL A 452 -12.49 9.51 32.37
CA VAL A 452 -12.39 9.81 30.94
C VAL A 452 -11.13 10.64 30.67
N THR A 453 -10.95 11.73 31.41
CA THR A 453 -9.78 12.63 31.25
C THR A 453 -8.47 11.95 31.63
N ASP A 454 -8.47 11.17 32.71
CA ASP A 454 -7.31 10.41 33.19
C ASP A 454 -6.94 9.29 32.20
N GLY A 455 -7.95 8.62 31.64
CA GLY A 455 -7.76 7.60 30.61
C GLY A 455 -7.14 8.18 29.33
N VAL A 456 -7.62 9.34 28.87
CA VAL A 456 -7.04 10.04 27.72
C VAL A 456 -5.59 10.44 27.97
N GLU A 457 -5.27 10.95 29.16
CA GLU A 457 -3.89 11.29 29.52
C GLU A 457 -2.99 10.05 29.54
N MET A 458 -3.45 8.97 30.17
CA MET A 458 -2.73 7.70 30.24
C MET A 458 -2.48 7.10 28.85
N ALA A 459 -3.50 7.09 27.99
CA ALA A 459 -3.41 6.62 26.62
C ALA A 459 -2.41 7.42 25.79
N LYS A 460 -2.40 8.76 25.93
CA LYS A 460 -1.42 9.63 25.26
C LYS A 460 0.00 9.36 25.73
N LYS A 461 0.22 9.19 27.04
CA LYS A 461 1.54 8.85 27.61
C LYS A 461 2.03 7.49 27.13
N ALA A 462 1.13 6.51 27.00
CA ALA A 462 1.44 5.19 26.48
C ALA A 462 1.60 5.14 24.94
N GLY A 463 1.33 6.24 24.24
CA GLY A 463 1.45 6.31 22.78
C GLY A 463 0.37 5.53 22.02
N LEU A 464 -0.82 5.35 22.62
CA LEU A 464 -1.93 4.68 21.95
C LEU A 464 -2.37 5.45 20.69
N PRO A 465 -2.88 4.75 19.65
CA PRO A 465 -3.46 5.37 18.46
C PRO A 465 -4.57 6.36 18.78
N GLN A 466 -4.74 7.35 17.90
CA GLN A 466 -5.76 8.37 18.10
C GLN A 466 -7.17 7.80 18.11
N GLU A 467 -7.41 6.74 17.34
CA GLU A 467 -8.68 6.03 17.27
C GLU A 467 -9.08 5.42 18.62
N ILE A 468 -8.14 4.80 19.35
CA ILE A 468 -8.39 4.27 20.70
C ILE A 468 -8.57 5.42 21.71
N ILE A 469 -7.76 6.47 21.62
CA ILE A 469 -7.90 7.65 22.49
C ILE A 469 -9.28 8.29 22.35
N ARG A 470 -9.83 8.33 21.12
CA ARG A 470 -11.19 8.85 20.90
C ARG A 470 -12.23 7.98 21.58
N VAL A 471 -12.17 6.65 21.46
CA VAL A 471 -13.12 5.77 22.16
C VAL A 471 -13.08 5.99 23.68
N ILE A 472 -11.90 6.11 24.28
CA ILE A 472 -11.77 6.48 25.71
C ILE A 472 -12.46 7.82 25.99
N GLN A 473 -12.31 8.80 25.11
CA GLN A 473 -12.90 10.13 25.30
C GLN A 473 -14.42 10.16 25.10
N THR A 474 -14.96 9.36 24.18
CA THR A 474 -16.35 9.49 23.69
C THR A 474 -17.29 8.39 24.15
N HIS A 475 -16.82 7.32 24.80
CA HIS A 475 -17.67 6.16 25.14
C HIS A 475 -18.87 6.52 26.04
N HIS A 476 -18.80 7.59 26.83
CA HIS A 476 -19.97 8.12 27.56
C HIS A 476 -20.65 9.31 26.86
N GLY A 477 -20.03 9.91 25.85
CA GLY A 477 -20.51 11.10 25.17
C GLY A 477 -20.78 12.23 26.16
N THR A 478 -21.98 12.80 26.10
CA THR A 478 -22.45 13.81 27.06
C THR A 478 -23.56 13.27 27.97
N SER A 479 -23.58 11.95 28.20
CA SER A 479 -24.64 11.29 28.96
C SER A 479 -24.74 11.84 30.38
N LEU A 480 -25.95 11.81 30.95
CA LEU A 480 -26.20 12.21 32.34
C LEU A 480 -25.81 11.10 33.32
N ILE A 481 -25.05 11.43 34.36
CA ILE A 481 -24.74 10.55 35.50
C ILE A 481 -25.97 10.51 36.42
N THR A 482 -26.96 9.74 35.98
CA THR A 482 -28.33 9.77 36.50
C THR A 482 -28.45 9.51 38.01
N PRO A 483 -27.75 8.53 38.63
CA PRO A 483 -27.89 8.28 40.06
C PRO A 483 -27.53 9.49 40.94
N PHE A 484 -26.40 10.16 40.62
CA PHE A 484 -25.94 11.30 41.40
C PHE A 484 -26.71 12.58 41.08
N PHE A 485 -27.16 12.77 39.84
CA PHE A 485 -28.07 13.87 39.51
C PHE A 485 -29.38 13.78 40.31
N LYS A 486 -29.99 12.59 40.37
CA LYS A 486 -31.22 12.37 41.16
C LYS A 486 -30.98 12.62 42.65
N LYS A 487 -29.90 12.08 43.21
CA LYS A 487 -29.52 12.29 44.61
C LYS A 487 -29.29 13.78 44.92
N ALA A 488 -28.63 14.51 44.03
CA ALA A 488 -28.43 15.96 44.17
C ALA A 488 -29.76 16.72 44.12
N LYS A 489 -30.64 16.36 43.19
CA LYS A 489 -31.97 16.96 43.05
C LYS A 489 -32.84 16.74 44.29
N GLU A 490 -32.74 15.57 44.91
CA GLU A 490 -33.44 15.24 46.16
C GLU A 490 -32.92 16.04 47.36
N ILE A 491 -31.62 16.31 47.43
CA ILE A 491 -31.00 17.04 48.55
C ILE A 491 -31.13 18.57 48.39
N HIS A 492 -30.89 19.08 47.18
CA HIS A 492 -30.72 20.51 46.92
C HIS A 492 -31.86 21.14 46.12
N GLY A 493 -32.83 20.35 45.63
CA GLY A 493 -33.92 20.85 44.79
C GLY A 493 -33.47 21.01 43.34
N ASP A 494 -33.51 22.23 42.80
CA ASP A 494 -33.14 22.45 41.39
C ASP A 494 -31.61 22.51 41.24
N VAL A 495 -31.05 21.53 40.53
CA VAL A 495 -29.62 21.38 40.30
C VAL A 495 -29.34 21.40 38.80
N ASN A 496 -28.24 22.04 38.41
CA ASN A 496 -27.86 22.15 37.00
C ASN A 496 -27.44 20.78 36.45
N GLU A 497 -28.14 20.32 35.41
CA GLU A 497 -27.90 19.02 34.79
C GLU A 497 -26.49 18.90 34.19
N GLU A 498 -25.94 20.00 33.68
CA GLU A 498 -24.60 20.04 33.08
C GLU A 498 -23.49 19.67 34.07
N ASP A 499 -23.70 19.91 35.37
CA ASP A 499 -22.73 19.54 36.41
C ASP A 499 -22.63 18.01 36.59
N PHE A 500 -23.60 17.26 36.07
CA PHE A 500 -23.69 15.80 36.14
C PHE A 500 -23.56 15.13 34.78
N ARG A 501 -23.34 15.88 33.69
CA ARG A 501 -23.07 15.32 32.36
C ARG A 501 -21.58 15.10 32.13
N TYR A 502 -21.26 14.05 31.37
CA TYR A 502 -19.89 13.84 30.89
C TYR A 502 -19.47 14.97 29.94
N PRO A 503 -18.18 15.34 29.90
CA PRO A 503 -17.70 16.47 29.10
C PRO A 503 -17.73 16.23 27.59
N GLY A 504 -17.94 14.99 27.13
CA GLY A 504 -17.93 14.63 25.72
C GLY A 504 -16.55 14.67 25.06
N PRO A 505 -16.50 14.72 23.71
CA PRO A 505 -17.64 14.90 22.80
C PRO A 505 -18.51 13.66 22.61
N LYS A 506 -19.67 13.81 21.95
CA LYS A 506 -20.48 12.70 21.45
C LYS A 506 -19.69 11.85 20.44
N PRO A 507 -19.98 10.55 20.31
CA PRO A 507 -19.34 9.68 19.34
C PRO A 507 -19.54 10.20 17.92
N GLU A 508 -18.51 10.07 17.09
CA GLU A 508 -18.53 10.51 15.71
C GLU A 508 -18.35 9.37 14.70
N THR A 509 -17.90 8.19 15.16
CA THR A 509 -17.77 6.99 14.32
C THR A 509 -18.66 5.86 14.81
N LYS A 510 -18.90 4.87 13.94
CA LYS A 510 -19.69 3.68 14.29
C LYS A 510 -19.04 2.88 15.42
N GLU A 511 -17.71 2.76 15.42
CA GLU A 511 -16.96 2.06 16.47
C GLU A 511 -17.07 2.76 17.83
N GLU A 512 -16.99 4.09 17.86
CA GLU A 512 -17.18 4.88 19.09
C GLU A 512 -18.61 4.72 19.65
N ALA A 513 -19.61 4.77 18.77
CA ALA A 513 -21.01 4.57 19.14
C ALA A 513 -21.29 3.14 19.62
N ILE A 514 -20.76 2.13 18.93
CA ILE A 514 -20.88 0.72 19.36
C ILE A 514 -20.29 0.55 20.76
N CYS A 515 -19.13 1.14 21.04
CA CYS A 515 -18.51 1.06 22.36
C CYS A 515 -19.39 1.69 23.44
N MET A 516 -19.98 2.87 23.17
CA MET A 516 -20.94 3.51 24.08
C MET A 516 -22.15 2.63 24.38
N LEU A 517 -22.74 2.03 23.34
CA LEU A 517 -23.91 1.18 23.48
C LEU A 517 -23.55 -0.11 24.25
N ALA A 518 -22.44 -0.75 23.91
CA ALA A 518 -21.97 -1.97 24.55
C ALA A 518 -21.67 -1.75 26.04
N ASP A 519 -20.96 -0.68 26.39
CA ASP A 519 -20.68 -0.27 27.77
C ASP A 519 -21.98 -0.08 28.57
N SER A 520 -22.92 0.72 28.03
CA SER A 520 -24.18 1.02 28.70
C SER A 520 -25.05 -0.23 28.90
N VAL A 521 -25.11 -1.11 27.91
CA VAL A 521 -25.90 -2.35 27.97
C VAL A 521 -25.27 -3.36 28.93
N GLU A 522 -23.95 -3.53 28.90
CA GLU A 522 -23.26 -4.46 29.82
C GLU A 522 -23.43 -4.01 31.28
N ALA A 523 -23.20 -2.72 31.55
CA ALA A 523 -23.32 -2.17 32.89
C ALA A 523 -24.76 -2.31 33.42
N ALA A 524 -25.76 -2.06 32.57
CA ALA A 524 -27.16 -2.24 32.93
C ALA A 524 -27.51 -3.72 33.18
N ALA A 525 -27.06 -4.63 32.32
CA ALA A 525 -27.29 -6.07 32.46
C ALA A 525 -26.69 -6.61 33.77
N ARG A 526 -25.46 -6.18 34.11
CA ARG A 526 -24.77 -6.58 35.34
C ARG A 526 -25.51 -6.16 36.62
N SER A 527 -26.30 -5.09 36.56
CA SER A 527 -27.04 -4.56 37.71
C SER A 527 -28.41 -5.23 37.96
N MET A 528 -28.86 -6.12 37.08
CA MET A 528 -30.17 -6.78 37.22
C MET A 528 -30.10 -8.05 38.07
N ASN A 529 -31.03 -8.18 39.02
CA ASN A 529 -31.11 -9.33 39.92
C ASN A 529 -31.61 -10.62 39.23
N GLU A 530 -32.47 -10.51 38.21
CA GLU A 530 -33.03 -11.65 37.46
C GLU A 530 -33.07 -11.35 35.96
N LEU A 531 -32.28 -12.09 35.19
CA LEU A 531 -32.21 -11.98 33.73
C LEU A 531 -32.98 -13.13 33.06
N THR A 532 -34.22 -12.87 32.65
CA THR A 532 -34.90 -13.70 31.65
C THR A 532 -34.53 -13.22 30.24
N LEU A 533 -34.68 -14.07 29.23
CA LEU A 533 -34.35 -13.72 27.84
C LEU A 533 -35.15 -12.51 27.33
N ASP A 534 -36.44 -12.44 27.66
CA ASP A 534 -37.30 -11.31 27.26
C ASP A 534 -36.89 -10.00 27.97
N LYS A 535 -36.55 -10.07 29.26
CA LYS A 535 -36.04 -8.92 30.02
C LYS A 535 -34.73 -8.41 29.43
N LEU A 536 -33.84 -9.32 29.02
CA LEU A 536 -32.56 -8.95 28.42
C LEU A 536 -32.75 -8.26 27.06
N ARG A 537 -33.62 -8.78 26.18
CA ARG A 537 -33.93 -8.12 24.89
C ARG A 537 -34.48 -6.71 25.11
N LYS A 538 -35.48 -6.60 25.98
CA LYS A 538 -36.09 -5.31 26.29
C LYS A 538 -35.08 -4.33 26.88
N LEU A 539 -34.17 -4.79 27.75
CA LEU A 539 -33.11 -3.94 28.30
C LEU A 539 -32.23 -3.35 27.19
N ILE A 540 -31.82 -4.17 26.22
CA ILE A 540 -30.96 -3.70 25.13
C ILE A 540 -31.68 -2.63 24.31
N ASP A 541 -32.94 -2.89 23.91
CA ASP A 541 -33.77 -1.93 23.17
C ASP A 541 -33.97 -0.62 23.96
N ASP A 542 -34.35 -0.70 25.24
CA ASP A 542 -34.58 0.46 26.09
C ASP A 542 -33.31 1.33 26.24
N ILE A 543 -32.13 0.73 26.38
CA ILE A 543 -30.85 1.45 26.48
C ILE A 543 -30.48 2.13 25.15
N ILE A 544 -30.60 1.41 24.03
CA ILE A 544 -30.30 1.98 22.70
C ILE A 544 -31.26 3.15 22.42
N GLU A 545 -32.55 2.97 22.65
CA GLU A 545 -33.56 3.99 22.43
C GLU A 545 -33.36 5.21 23.35
N SER A 546 -32.91 5.00 24.59
CA SER A 546 -32.53 6.09 25.50
C SER A 546 -31.38 6.93 24.94
N LYS A 547 -30.33 6.31 24.40
CA LYS A 547 -29.19 7.02 23.78
C LYS A 547 -29.60 7.78 22.52
N VAL A 548 -30.53 7.23 21.73
CA VAL A 548 -31.11 7.92 20.57
C VAL A 548 -31.89 9.16 21.02
N LYS A 549 -32.74 9.04 22.05
CA LYS A 549 -33.54 10.16 22.58
C LYS A 549 -32.70 11.27 23.21
N ASP A 550 -31.58 10.93 23.87
CA ASP A 550 -30.62 11.90 24.40
C ASP A 550 -29.70 12.50 23.30
N GLY A 551 -29.93 12.13 22.04
CA GLY A 551 -29.19 12.61 20.87
C GLY A 551 -27.72 12.21 20.89
N GLN A 552 -27.32 11.18 21.64
CA GLN A 552 -25.91 10.79 21.77
C GLN A 552 -25.33 10.31 20.43
N LEU A 553 -26.18 9.84 19.51
CA LEU A 553 -25.78 9.26 18.23
C LEU A 553 -25.89 10.24 17.04
N ASP A 554 -26.31 11.48 17.28
CA ASP A 554 -26.62 12.49 16.23
C ASP A 554 -25.43 12.82 15.32
N SER A 555 -24.20 12.61 15.79
CA SER A 555 -22.96 12.88 15.06
C SER A 555 -22.38 11.66 14.34
N THR A 556 -23.11 10.54 14.33
CA THR A 556 -22.67 9.26 13.76
C THR A 556 -23.47 8.92 12.50
N ASP A 557 -22.88 8.18 11.58
CA ASP A 557 -23.55 7.68 10.36
C ASP A 557 -24.33 6.37 10.61
N LEU A 558 -24.77 6.10 11.84
CA LEU A 558 -25.55 4.90 12.16
C LEU A 558 -27.00 5.04 11.69
N THR A 559 -27.44 4.05 10.90
CA THR A 559 -28.84 3.97 10.46
C THR A 559 -29.70 3.20 11.47
N ARG A 560 -31.03 3.41 11.45
CA ARG A 560 -31.95 2.65 12.31
C ARG A 560 -31.86 1.14 12.09
N ARG A 561 -31.61 0.71 10.85
CA ARG A 561 -31.37 -0.70 10.51
C ARG A 561 -30.12 -1.22 11.22
N GLU A 562 -29.04 -0.46 11.21
CA GLU A 562 -27.81 -0.87 11.88
C GLU A 562 -27.97 -0.94 13.41
N LEU A 563 -28.78 -0.06 14.01
CA LEU A 563 -29.10 -0.16 15.45
C LEU A 563 -29.81 -1.48 15.79
N GLN A 564 -30.74 -1.94 14.95
CA GLN A 564 -31.40 -3.25 15.14
C GLN A 564 -30.41 -4.41 14.99
N GLU A 565 -29.49 -4.32 14.03
CA GLU A 565 -28.44 -5.33 13.88
C GLU A 565 -27.46 -5.34 15.06
N ILE A 566 -27.18 -4.18 15.68
CA ILE A 566 -26.38 -4.07 16.91
C ILE A 566 -27.09 -4.76 18.08
N GLU A 567 -28.39 -4.50 18.28
CA GLU A 567 -29.20 -5.17 19.31
C GLU A 567 -29.12 -6.69 19.17
N GLU A 568 -29.37 -7.18 17.96
CA GLU A 568 -29.33 -8.60 17.64
C GLU A 568 -27.91 -9.22 17.77
N ALA A 569 -26.85 -8.41 17.69
CA ALA A 569 -25.48 -8.84 17.94
C ALA A 569 -25.13 -8.89 19.43
N PHE A 570 -25.65 -7.98 20.25
CA PHE A 570 -25.46 -7.97 21.70
C PHE A 570 -26.20 -9.13 22.37
N PHE A 571 -27.41 -9.40 21.87
CA PHE A 571 -28.22 -10.62 22.03
C PHE A 571 -27.47 -11.83 22.64
N PRO A 572 -26.84 -12.62 21.77
CA PRO A 572 -26.25 -13.91 22.11
C PRO A 572 -25.02 -13.79 23.03
N VAL A 573 -24.28 -12.67 22.97
CA VAL A 573 -23.09 -12.47 23.80
C VAL A 573 -23.51 -12.31 25.26
N LEU A 574 -24.49 -11.46 25.55
CA LEU A 574 -25.00 -11.25 26.91
C LEU A 574 -25.73 -12.49 27.42
N GLN A 575 -26.51 -13.16 26.56
CA GLN A 575 -27.15 -14.42 26.90
C GLN A 575 -26.11 -15.44 27.39
N GLY A 576 -24.99 -15.59 26.69
CA GLY A 576 -23.93 -16.54 27.08
C GLY A 576 -23.26 -16.23 28.42
N VAL A 577 -23.16 -14.95 28.80
CA VAL A 577 -22.54 -14.53 30.07
C VAL A 577 -23.49 -14.64 31.25
N PHE A 578 -24.75 -14.24 31.07
CA PHE A 578 -25.71 -14.08 32.16
C PHE A 578 -26.69 -15.25 32.31
N HIS A 579 -26.60 -16.30 31.49
CA HIS A 579 -27.44 -17.49 31.68
C HIS A 579 -26.94 -18.33 32.86
N PRO A 580 -27.84 -18.79 33.76
CA PRO A 580 -27.45 -19.73 34.80
C PRO A 580 -26.85 -20.99 34.17
N ARG A 581 -25.64 -21.36 34.60
CA ARG A 581 -25.10 -22.70 34.33
C ARG A 581 -26.07 -23.69 34.96
N ILE A 582 -26.60 -24.62 34.17
CA ILE A 582 -27.47 -25.70 34.65
C ILE A 582 -26.68 -26.45 35.75
N GLU A 583 -27.19 -26.43 36.98
CA GLU A 583 -26.67 -27.29 38.04
C GLU A 583 -26.93 -28.74 37.64
N TYR A 584 -25.86 -29.54 37.55
CA TYR A 584 -26.02 -30.97 37.38
C TYR A 584 -26.73 -31.53 38.62
N PRO A 585 -27.80 -32.33 38.46
CA PRO A 585 -28.46 -32.96 39.59
C PRO A 585 -27.42 -33.76 40.37
N GLU A 586 -27.22 -33.44 41.65
CA GLU A 586 -26.44 -34.30 42.52
C GLU A 586 -27.13 -35.68 42.53
N GLU A 587 -26.40 -36.70 42.08
CA GLU A 587 -26.83 -38.09 42.26
C GLU A 587 -27.00 -38.32 43.76
N LYS A 588 -28.26 -38.36 44.20
CA LYS A 588 -28.63 -38.90 45.50
C LYS A 588 -28.10 -40.32 45.56
N LYS A 589 -27.01 -40.52 46.29
CA LYS A 589 -26.62 -41.84 46.77
C LYS A 589 -27.75 -42.33 47.66
N ASP A 590 -28.57 -43.22 47.12
CA ASP A 590 -29.50 -44.04 47.88
C ASP A 590 -28.73 -44.77 48.98
N LYS A 591 -28.89 -44.32 50.23
CA LYS A 591 -28.74 -45.19 51.38
C LYS A 591 -29.92 -46.14 51.35
N LYS A 592 -29.72 -47.33 50.78
CA LYS A 592 -30.61 -48.46 51.03
C LYS A 592 -30.37 -48.95 52.46
N ASP A 593 -31.49 -49.17 53.12
CA ASP A 593 -31.64 -49.83 54.41
C ASP A 593 -30.97 -51.22 54.40
N GLU A 594 -30.08 -51.45 55.36
CA GLU A 594 -29.85 -52.79 55.92
C GLU A 594 -30.42 -52.75 57.34
N ASP A 595 -31.70 -53.07 57.46
CA ASP A 595 -32.29 -53.59 58.68
C ASP A 595 -32.10 -55.12 58.68
N SER A 596 -31.18 -55.62 59.50
CA SER A 596 -31.39 -56.88 60.22
C SER A 596 -30.35 -57.07 61.32
N GLY A 597 -30.81 -57.12 62.57
CA GLY A 597 -30.32 -58.12 63.52
C GLY A 597 -29.26 -57.65 64.51
N ASP A 598 -29.73 -57.04 65.59
CA ASP A 598 -29.12 -57.07 66.91
C ASP A 598 -28.67 -58.50 67.30
N LYS A 599 -27.37 -58.66 67.61
CA LYS A 599 -26.83 -59.50 68.69
C LYS A 599 -25.33 -59.23 68.87
N GLN A 600 -25.00 -58.57 69.97
CA GLN A 600 -23.64 -58.52 70.55
C GLN A 600 -23.09 -59.92 70.84
N PRO A 601 -21.76 -60.05 71.00
CA PRO A 601 -21.30 -60.16 72.39
C PRO A 601 -20.08 -59.28 72.71
N GLU A 602 -20.04 -58.96 74.00
CA GLU A 602 -19.07 -58.22 74.78
C GLU A 602 -17.60 -58.58 74.51
N SER A 603 -16.75 -57.55 74.53
CA SER A 603 -15.33 -57.68 74.81
C SER A 603 -15.14 -57.87 76.32
N THR A 604 -14.77 -59.06 76.76
CA THR A 604 -14.02 -59.21 78.01
C THR A 604 -12.56 -58.87 77.74
N SER A 605 -12.05 -57.89 78.48
CA SER A 605 -10.63 -57.75 78.74
C SER A 605 -10.15 -58.99 79.51
N ASP A 606 -9.07 -59.63 79.07
CA ASP A 606 -8.13 -60.16 80.06
C ASP A 606 -6.69 -60.16 79.54
N SER A 607 -5.82 -59.95 80.51
CA SER A 607 -4.38 -59.72 80.47
C SER A 607 -3.52 -60.78 79.80
N GLY A 608 -2.41 -60.33 79.20
CA GLY A 608 -1.28 -61.15 78.74
C GLY A 608 -0.16 -60.30 78.15
#